data_AF-G5F441-F1
#
_entry.id   AF-G5F441-F1
#
_cell.length_a   1.000
_cell.length_b   1.000
_cell.length_c   1.000
_cell.angle_alpha   90.00
_cell.angle_beta   90.00
_cell.angle_gamma   90.00
#
_symmetry.space_group_name_H-M   'P 1'
#
loop_
_entity.id
_entity.type
_entity.pdbx_description
1 polymer ?
#
loop_
_entity_poly.entity_id
_entity_poly.type
_entity_poly.pdbx_seq_one_letter_code
_entity_poly.pdbx_strand_id
1 'polypeptide(L)'
;MRMGIAQMGSRPGDLLGTPGRVAALSERAAARGVDLLLFPLPLLSGPEGTTAPADQEPFASSLLLALSDLSREVACPCVVPAVMSLGDVSQAEAFLLERGRVVPLGVPAWSGDASLGVPGGASEEASTSAAPPALELSGLRLGLALSYEDLDDYDDHDRDLDAVVFLSPYPFAADDPSSPLGANVLGGRFAADAAATGAWVVAVGGLGGYGEQVYTGGSFVMTPEGELAALAPSFEEQLLVAELPARGDEVVLRSPVEPELFDETLFMWQALCLGLRDYVRKLGLPGVALVLDGSLGSRLLATLSSDALGPQNVHALLPSLGGEARERSCRRLARELGVDLVELPGMAGRGREGALPRLLPFAQLAAYAQEGGLLPVGFLDKTGLSLGGGTSQPGVLLHPLGDVYLSDVVALARLRNAISPVFGELALTEGELPRVEGVEPPRGSRAREDWVARVDAVLCERIEWMRRPFELAEAAGVDDSFARAVLAAYESTAASRAVLAPCLGASTCPVEDAAAPLPFAWHDAAGPVESPLELAQRLFSPRDDPRGGRTAAASPRAADGEPAGPAAEGDDEAHAQEAPRAFDEAISYLRDFGVDAGFGIVDDATPFSGGRQGGGRADGRREWSGPFSDN
;
A
#
# COMPACT_ATOMS: atom_id res chain seq x y z
N MET A 1 -18.91 -8.82 -27.81
CA MET A 1 -17.76 -7.89 -27.95
C MET A 1 -16.46 -8.65 -27.76
N ARG A 2 -15.45 -8.47 -28.61
CA ARG A 2 -14.12 -9.05 -28.43
C ARG A 2 -13.23 -8.07 -27.68
N MET A 3 -12.89 -8.40 -26.44
CA MET A 3 -12.09 -7.56 -25.55
C MET A 3 -10.64 -8.03 -25.51
N GLY A 4 -9.70 -7.09 -25.52
CA GLY A 4 -8.28 -7.36 -25.36
C GLY A 4 -7.75 -6.78 -24.05
N ILE A 5 -6.81 -7.49 -23.41
CA ILE A 5 -6.03 -6.98 -22.28
C ILE A 5 -4.56 -7.00 -22.68
N ALA A 6 -3.92 -5.83 -22.63
CA ALA A 6 -2.48 -5.67 -22.86
C ALA A 6 -1.73 -5.71 -21.53
N GLN A 7 -1.51 -6.91 -20.99
CA GLN A 7 -0.66 -7.10 -19.81
C GLN A 7 0.80 -6.79 -20.18
N MET A 8 1.30 -5.65 -19.72
CA MET A 8 2.63 -5.17 -20.07
C MET A 8 3.28 -4.44 -18.90
N GLY A 9 4.60 -4.49 -18.83
CA GLY A 9 5.36 -3.64 -17.93
C GLY A 9 5.78 -2.34 -18.59
N SER A 10 6.09 -1.32 -17.79
CA SER A 10 6.50 -0.01 -18.27
C SER A 10 7.58 0.60 -17.37
N ARG A 11 8.06 1.78 -17.74
CA ARG A 11 8.89 2.63 -16.88
C ARG A 11 8.05 3.84 -16.47
N PRO A 12 7.80 4.06 -15.16
CA PRO A 12 7.04 5.22 -14.72
C PRO A 12 7.63 6.53 -15.26
N GLY A 13 6.76 7.37 -15.83
CA GLY A 13 7.12 8.66 -16.42
C GLY A 13 7.77 8.60 -17.80
N ASP A 14 7.95 7.43 -18.42
CA ASP A 14 8.45 7.31 -19.80
C ASP A 14 7.33 7.62 -20.82
N LEU A 15 6.99 8.90 -20.94
CA LEU A 15 5.96 9.43 -21.83
C LEU A 15 6.39 9.49 -23.31
N LEU A 16 7.59 8.99 -23.64
CA LEU A 16 8.09 8.92 -25.02
C LEU A 16 8.15 7.48 -25.52
N GLY A 17 8.71 6.56 -24.71
CA GLY A 17 8.87 5.16 -25.08
C GLY A 17 7.60 4.33 -24.87
N THR A 18 6.88 4.55 -23.77
CA THR A 18 5.69 3.74 -23.42
C THR A 18 4.55 3.91 -24.43
N PRO A 19 4.18 5.13 -24.89
CA PRO A 19 3.11 5.30 -25.89
C PRO A 19 3.37 4.54 -27.19
N GLY A 20 4.62 4.47 -27.67
CA GLY A 20 4.95 3.70 -28.88
C GLY A 20 4.70 2.20 -28.72
N ARG A 21 4.90 1.64 -27.52
CA ARG A 21 4.56 0.24 -27.22
C ARG A 21 3.05 0.03 -27.14
N VAL A 22 2.32 0.99 -26.59
CA VAL A 22 0.85 1.00 -26.54
C VAL A 22 0.27 1.00 -27.96
N ALA A 23 0.75 1.88 -28.84
CA ALA A 23 0.36 1.93 -30.24
C ALA A 23 0.61 0.58 -30.95
N ALA A 24 1.81 0.01 -30.81
CA ALA A 24 2.14 -1.29 -31.40
C ALA A 24 1.27 -2.45 -30.90
N LEU A 25 0.88 -2.45 -29.61
CA LEU A 25 -0.04 -3.44 -29.06
C LEU A 25 -1.47 -3.24 -29.58
N SER A 26 -1.91 -1.99 -29.76
CA SER A 26 -3.20 -1.68 -30.37
C SER A 26 -3.29 -2.18 -31.82
N GLU A 27 -2.22 -2.08 -32.61
CA GLU A 27 -2.17 -2.64 -33.97
C GLU A 27 -2.32 -4.17 -33.96
N ARG A 28 -1.63 -4.85 -33.05
CA ARG A 28 -1.74 -6.31 -32.88
C ARG A 28 -3.13 -6.73 -32.42
N ALA A 29 -3.76 -5.95 -31.54
CA ALA A 29 -5.13 -6.18 -31.09
C ALA A 29 -6.14 -5.98 -32.21
N ALA A 30 -6.03 -4.89 -32.97
CA ALA A 30 -6.86 -4.61 -34.14
C ALA A 30 -6.76 -5.73 -35.19
N ALA A 31 -5.55 -6.25 -35.44
CA ALA A 31 -5.33 -7.39 -36.34
C ALA A 31 -6.01 -8.69 -35.85
N ARG A 32 -6.29 -8.81 -34.55
CA ARG A 32 -7.07 -9.90 -33.94
C ARG A 32 -8.56 -9.57 -33.83
N GLY A 33 -9.02 -8.45 -34.39
CA GLY A 33 -10.42 -8.03 -34.35
C GLY A 33 -10.90 -7.62 -32.96
N VAL A 34 -10.01 -7.11 -32.10
CA VAL A 34 -10.37 -6.58 -30.79
C VAL A 34 -11.18 -5.29 -30.96
N ASP A 35 -12.33 -5.22 -30.30
CA ASP A 35 -13.23 -4.06 -30.29
C ASP A 35 -12.80 -3.00 -29.26
N LEU A 36 -12.21 -3.44 -28.14
CA LEU A 36 -11.64 -2.57 -27.11
C LEU A 36 -10.41 -3.22 -26.47
N LEU A 37 -9.32 -2.45 -26.38
CA LEU A 37 -8.09 -2.86 -25.71
C LEU A 37 -7.92 -2.15 -24.37
N LEU A 38 -7.71 -2.92 -23.31
CA LEU A 38 -7.48 -2.43 -21.96
C LEU A 38 -5.99 -2.46 -21.61
N PHE A 39 -5.51 -1.40 -20.96
CA PHE A 39 -4.16 -1.30 -20.43
C PHE A 39 -4.16 -1.23 -18.90
N PRO A 40 -3.09 -1.72 -18.23
CA PRO A 40 -3.00 -1.72 -16.77
C PRO A 40 -2.83 -0.31 -16.19
N LEU A 41 -3.27 -0.13 -14.94
CA LEU A 41 -3.15 1.14 -14.21
C LEU A 41 -1.70 1.64 -14.08
N PRO A 42 -0.73 0.85 -13.61
CA PRO A 42 0.67 1.29 -13.51
C PRO A 42 1.34 1.27 -14.90
N LEU A 43 0.95 2.17 -15.80
CA LEU A 43 1.49 2.27 -17.17
C LEU A 43 2.27 3.57 -17.43
N LEU A 44 1.57 4.70 -17.60
CA LEU A 44 2.25 5.93 -18.06
C LEU A 44 2.95 6.62 -16.90
N SER A 45 2.19 7.00 -15.87
CA SER A 45 2.70 7.64 -14.67
C SER A 45 3.20 6.66 -13.61
N GLY A 46 2.96 5.36 -13.79
CA GLY A 46 3.12 4.39 -12.71
C GLY A 46 2.02 4.52 -11.66
N PRO A 47 2.20 3.91 -10.48
CA PRO A 47 1.17 3.86 -9.44
C PRO A 47 0.94 5.18 -8.71
N GLU A 48 1.94 6.07 -8.67
CA GLU A 48 1.88 7.29 -7.84
C GLU A 48 2.05 8.59 -8.63
N GLY A 49 2.52 8.54 -9.88
CA GLY A 49 2.84 9.74 -10.65
C GLY A 49 4.02 10.52 -10.07
N THR A 50 3.86 11.83 -9.88
CA THR A 50 4.92 12.71 -9.36
C THR A 50 4.53 13.28 -8.00
N THR A 51 5.41 13.08 -7.02
CA THR A 51 5.16 13.49 -5.63
C THR A 51 5.62 14.93 -5.34
N ALA A 52 6.54 15.48 -6.13
CA ALA A 52 7.02 16.84 -5.95
C ALA A 52 5.95 17.86 -6.40
N PRO A 53 5.43 18.74 -5.52
CA PRO A 53 4.34 19.66 -5.88
C PRO A 53 4.68 20.58 -7.06
N ALA A 54 5.95 20.96 -7.20
CA ALA A 54 6.42 21.81 -8.31
C ALA A 54 6.37 21.11 -9.68
N ASP A 55 6.39 19.77 -9.69
CA ASP A 55 6.43 18.96 -10.90
C ASP A 55 5.04 18.41 -11.30
N GLN A 56 4.06 18.47 -10.40
CA GLN A 56 2.69 17.98 -10.59
C GLN A 56 2.00 18.56 -11.84
N GLU A 57 1.88 19.89 -11.95
CA GLU A 57 1.21 20.51 -13.11
C GLU A 57 1.97 20.31 -14.44
N PRO A 58 3.31 20.48 -14.50
CA PRO A 58 4.06 20.17 -15.73
C PRO A 58 3.96 18.70 -16.15
N PHE A 59 3.99 17.78 -15.21
CA PHE A 59 3.85 16.35 -15.47
C PHE A 59 2.46 16.01 -15.99
N ALA A 60 1.41 16.50 -15.33
CA ALA A 60 0.02 16.36 -15.76
C ALA A 60 -0.18 16.89 -17.20
N SER A 61 0.36 18.06 -17.50
CA SER A 61 0.30 18.64 -18.85
C SER A 61 0.99 17.75 -19.89
N SER A 62 2.17 17.22 -19.56
CA SER A 62 2.94 16.34 -20.45
C SER A 62 2.22 15.01 -20.69
N LEU A 63 1.61 14.45 -19.65
CA LEU A 63 0.80 13.23 -19.73
C LEU A 63 -0.41 13.41 -20.65
N LEU A 64 -1.15 14.52 -20.52
CA LEU A 64 -2.30 14.81 -21.38
C LEU A 64 -1.91 15.02 -22.84
N LEU A 65 -0.77 15.67 -23.09
CA LEU A 65 -0.23 15.79 -24.44
C LEU A 65 0.15 14.43 -25.02
N ALA A 66 0.80 13.57 -24.23
CA ALA A 66 1.14 12.22 -24.65
C ALA A 66 -0.11 11.37 -24.96
N LEU A 67 -1.17 11.46 -24.14
CA LEU A 67 -2.46 10.83 -24.41
C LEU A 67 -3.12 11.38 -25.69
N SER A 68 -3.02 12.69 -25.92
CA SER A 68 -3.55 13.33 -27.13
C SER A 68 -2.84 12.81 -28.38
N ASP A 69 -1.52 12.71 -28.35
CA ASP A 69 -0.73 12.18 -29.48
C ASP A 69 -1.00 10.70 -29.70
N LEU A 70 -0.98 9.91 -28.63
CA LEU A 70 -1.29 8.47 -28.65
C LEU A 70 -2.70 8.20 -29.21
N SER A 71 -3.69 9.03 -28.90
CA SER A 71 -5.06 8.86 -29.42
C SER A 71 -5.15 8.88 -30.95
N ARG A 72 -4.16 9.46 -31.64
CA ARG A 72 -4.06 9.50 -33.10
C ARG A 72 -3.32 8.30 -33.67
N GLU A 73 -2.56 7.59 -32.85
CA GLU A 73 -1.71 6.46 -33.23
C GLU A 73 -2.35 5.09 -32.96
N VAL A 74 -3.28 4.99 -32.00
CA VAL A 74 -3.95 3.72 -31.69
C VAL A 74 -4.82 3.20 -32.84
N ALA A 75 -4.72 1.90 -33.12
CA ALA A 75 -5.38 1.24 -34.25
C ALA A 75 -6.80 0.71 -33.92
N CYS A 76 -7.17 0.64 -32.64
CA CYS A 76 -8.50 0.30 -32.14
C CYS A 76 -8.80 1.14 -30.88
N PRO A 77 -10.07 1.23 -30.43
CA PRO A 77 -10.40 1.86 -29.16
C PRO A 77 -9.57 1.27 -28.01
N CYS A 78 -8.99 2.15 -27.18
CA CYS A 78 -8.14 1.75 -26.06
C CYS A 78 -8.58 2.46 -24.77
N VAL A 79 -8.67 1.74 -23.64
CA VAL A 79 -8.71 2.35 -22.31
C VAL A 79 -7.29 2.39 -21.77
N VAL A 80 -6.77 3.60 -21.56
CA VAL A 80 -5.43 3.86 -21.05
C VAL A 80 -5.56 4.61 -19.73
N PRO A 81 -5.31 3.96 -18.60
CA PRO A 81 -5.37 4.61 -17.30
C PRO A 81 -4.07 5.33 -16.94
N ALA A 82 -4.17 6.32 -16.06
CA ALA A 82 -3.05 7.03 -15.48
C ALA A 82 -3.40 7.59 -14.10
N VAL A 83 -2.39 7.66 -13.24
CA VAL A 83 -2.47 8.36 -11.94
C VAL A 83 -1.92 9.77 -12.08
N MET A 84 -2.63 10.74 -11.52
CA MET A 84 -2.28 12.15 -11.52
C MET A 84 -2.38 12.72 -10.10
N SER A 85 -1.39 13.52 -9.71
CA SER A 85 -1.37 14.18 -8.40
C SER A 85 -1.52 15.69 -8.58
N LEU A 86 -2.42 16.30 -7.82
CA LEU A 86 -2.72 17.73 -7.82
C LEU A 86 -2.88 18.20 -6.36
N GLY A 87 -1.89 18.92 -5.85
CA GLY A 87 -1.78 19.22 -4.43
C GLY A 87 -1.51 17.94 -3.63
N ASP A 88 -2.32 17.73 -2.58
CA ASP A 88 -2.22 16.55 -1.71
C ASP A 88 -3.11 15.38 -2.19
N VAL A 89 -3.82 15.55 -3.32
CA VAL A 89 -4.73 14.54 -3.86
C VAL A 89 -4.05 13.81 -5.01
N SER A 90 -3.97 12.49 -4.91
CA SER A 90 -3.59 11.60 -6.02
C SER A 90 -4.80 10.83 -6.48
N GLN A 91 -5.09 10.85 -7.78
CA GLN A 91 -6.28 10.23 -8.34
C GLN A 91 -5.92 9.40 -9.57
N ALA A 92 -6.42 8.17 -9.62
CA ALA A 92 -6.44 7.34 -10.80
C ALA A 92 -7.58 7.75 -11.74
N GLU A 93 -7.31 7.83 -13.04
CA GLU A 93 -8.29 8.14 -14.08
C GLU A 93 -8.06 7.21 -15.28
N ALA A 94 -9.13 6.85 -15.98
CA ALA A 94 -9.07 6.05 -17.19
C ALA A 94 -9.49 6.86 -18.41
N PHE A 95 -8.68 6.83 -19.47
CA PHE A 95 -8.96 7.57 -20.69
C PHE A 95 -9.30 6.62 -21.83
N LEU A 96 -10.49 6.78 -22.42
CA LEU A 96 -10.82 6.18 -23.70
C LEU A 96 -10.16 6.97 -24.83
N LEU A 97 -9.28 6.29 -25.55
CA LEU A 97 -8.63 6.79 -26.76
C LEU A 97 -9.33 6.19 -27.98
N GLU A 98 -9.98 7.06 -28.78
CA GLU A 98 -10.65 6.64 -30.01
C GLU A 98 -10.59 7.74 -31.08
N ARG A 99 -10.06 7.41 -32.27
CA ARG A 99 -10.08 8.28 -33.47
C ARG A 99 -9.54 9.70 -33.20
N GLY A 100 -8.41 9.81 -32.51
CA GLY A 100 -7.80 11.10 -32.18
C GLY A 100 -8.51 11.88 -31.07
N ARG A 101 -9.42 11.24 -30.33
CA ARG A 101 -10.09 11.81 -29.16
C ARG A 101 -9.61 11.11 -27.90
N VAL A 102 -9.49 11.91 -26.84
CA VAL A 102 -9.22 11.47 -25.46
C VAL A 102 -10.48 11.78 -24.66
N VAL A 103 -11.10 10.77 -24.06
CA VAL A 103 -12.32 10.91 -23.26
C VAL A 103 -12.05 10.33 -21.86
N PRO A 104 -12.07 11.15 -20.78
CA PRO A 104 -12.00 10.62 -19.42
C PRO A 104 -13.26 9.80 -19.10
N LEU A 105 -13.11 8.73 -18.31
CA LEU A 105 -14.18 7.78 -17.99
C LEU A 105 -14.62 7.85 -16.52
N GLY A 106 -13.75 8.35 -15.64
CA GLY A 106 -13.98 8.65 -14.22
C GLY A 106 -14.51 10.07 -13.97
N VAL A 107 -14.62 10.43 -12.68
CA VAL A 107 -15.37 11.53 -12.06
C VAL A 107 -15.60 12.79 -12.94
N PRO A 108 -16.81 13.41 -12.90
CA PRO A 108 -17.19 14.57 -13.73
C PRO A 108 -16.37 15.86 -13.60
N ALA A 109 -15.35 15.89 -12.74
CA ALA A 109 -14.52 17.07 -12.49
C ALA A 109 -13.84 17.61 -13.77
N TRP A 110 -13.63 16.75 -14.76
CA TRP A 110 -12.97 17.10 -16.03
C TRP A 110 -13.94 17.27 -17.19
N SER A 111 -15.18 16.81 -17.07
CA SER A 111 -16.21 16.89 -18.09
C SER A 111 -16.95 18.22 -18.06
N GLY A 112 -16.23 19.35 -18.14
CA GLY A 112 -16.72 20.66 -18.62
C GLY A 112 -17.94 21.32 -17.94
N ASP A 113 -18.59 20.68 -16.98
CA ASP A 113 -19.72 21.23 -16.19
C ASP A 113 -19.27 21.70 -14.80
N ALA A 114 -18.00 21.44 -14.44
CA ALA A 114 -17.31 22.17 -13.38
C ALA A 114 -16.83 23.51 -13.93
N SER A 115 -17.73 24.48 -13.90
CA SER A 115 -17.41 25.89 -14.12
C SER A 115 -16.16 26.29 -13.34
N LEU A 116 -15.12 26.70 -14.07
CA LEU A 116 -14.10 27.68 -13.71
C LEU A 116 -14.08 28.12 -12.22
N GLY A 117 -13.23 27.45 -11.44
CA GLY A 117 -12.40 28.07 -10.40
C GLY A 117 -13.00 28.31 -9.01
N VAL A 118 -12.63 27.44 -8.06
CA VAL A 118 -12.32 27.79 -6.65
C VAL A 118 -11.27 26.78 -6.14
N PRO A 119 -10.14 27.19 -5.53
CA PRO A 119 -9.23 26.29 -4.84
C PRO A 119 -9.71 26.04 -3.41
N GLY A 120 -9.85 24.77 -3.04
CA GLY A 120 -10.18 24.32 -1.68
C GLY A 120 -11.62 23.80 -1.57
N GLY A 121 -11.75 22.55 -1.14
CA GLY A 121 -13.03 21.96 -0.75
C GLY A 121 -13.61 20.95 -1.75
N ALA A 122 -12.86 19.89 -2.08
CA ALA A 122 -13.52 18.60 -2.25
C ALA A 122 -13.74 18.06 -0.82
N SER A 123 -14.89 18.34 -0.23
CA SER A 123 -15.30 17.68 1.01
C SER A 123 -15.43 16.18 0.76
N GLU A 124 -14.81 15.35 1.59
CA GLU A 124 -14.99 13.88 1.61
C GLU A 124 -16.47 13.45 1.73
N GLU A 125 -17.37 14.35 2.10
CA GLU A 125 -18.82 14.12 2.17
C GLU A 125 -19.56 14.22 0.82
N ALA A 126 -18.87 14.49 -0.30
CA ALA A 126 -19.51 14.63 -1.61
C ALA A 126 -19.58 13.34 -2.46
N SER A 127 -19.01 12.21 -2.02
CA SER A 127 -18.91 11.00 -2.87
C SER A 127 -19.91 9.87 -2.57
N THR A 128 -20.65 9.86 -1.46
CA THR A 128 -21.42 8.66 -1.04
C THR A 128 -22.82 8.51 -1.66
N SER A 129 -23.14 9.22 -2.73
CA SER A 129 -24.48 9.15 -3.35
C SER A 129 -24.49 9.18 -4.89
N ALA A 130 -23.33 9.28 -5.55
CA ALA A 130 -23.28 9.24 -7.00
C ALA A 130 -23.06 7.79 -7.45
N ALA A 131 -24.12 7.18 -8.00
CA ALA A 131 -24.03 5.80 -8.47
C ALA A 131 -22.88 5.64 -9.50
N PRO A 132 -22.14 4.53 -9.47
CA PRO A 132 -20.85 4.41 -10.16
C PRO A 132 -21.00 4.54 -11.69
N PRO A 133 -19.96 5.06 -12.38
CA PRO A 133 -20.03 5.38 -13.80
C PRO A 133 -20.16 4.12 -14.67
N ALA A 134 -21.10 4.12 -15.61
CA ALA A 134 -21.25 3.05 -16.59
C ALA A 134 -21.13 3.62 -18.01
N LEU A 135 -20.42 2.92 -18.87
CA LEU A 135 -20.17 3.31 -20.25
C LEU A 135 -20.74 2.29 -21.24
N GLU A 136 -21.38 2.78 -22.29
CA GLU A 136 -21.84 1.93 -23.40
C GLU A 136 -20.78 1.88 -24.49
N LEU A 137 -20.18 0.70 -24.69
CA LEU A 137 -19.22 0.46 -25.76
C LEU A 137 -19.56 -0.83 -26.50
N SER A 138 -19.62 -0.74 -27.84
CA SER A 138 -19.89 -1.87 -28.73
C SER A 138 -21.12 -2.72 -28.34
N GLY A 139 -22.14 -2.06 -27.76
CA GLY A 139 -23.40 -2.69 -27.35
C GLY A 139 -23.38 -3.36 -25.98
N LEU A 140 -22.30 -3.23 -25.21
CA LEU A 140 -22.23 -3.65 -23.80
C LEU A 140 -22.23 -2.43 -22.87
N ARG A 141 -22.90 -2.55 -21.71
CA ARG A 141 -22.73 -1.65 -20.57
C ARG A 141 -21.60 -2.16 -19.69
N LEU A 142 -20.55 -1.36 -19.58
CA LEU A 142 -19.35 -1.67 -18.81
C LEU A 142 -19.29 -0.77 -17.57
N GLY A 143 -19.09 -1.37 -16.40
CA GLY A 143 -18.62 -0.68 -15.20
C GLY A 143 -17.10 -0.59 -15.22
N LEU A 144 -16.55 0.46 -14.62
CA LEU A 144 -15.11 0.63 -14.41
C LEU A 144 -14.84 0.75 -12.92
N ALA A 145 -13.99 -0.13 -12.40
CA ALA A 145 -13.53 -0.14 -11.00
C ALA A 145 -12.01 0.05 -10.97
N LEU A 146 -11.55 1.01 -10.16
CA LEU A 146 -10.14 1.35 -9.93
C LEU A 146 -9.71 1.01 -8.49
N SER A 147 -10.62 0.52 -7.65
CA SER A 147 -10.34 0.01 -6.30
C SER A 147 -11.28 -1.16 -5.95
N TYR A 148 -11.04 -1.80 -4.81
CA TYR A 148 -11.94 -2.82 -4.27
C TYR A 148 -13.28 -2.23 -3.84
N GLU A 149 -13.28 -1.02 -3.29
CA GLU A 149 -14.50 -0.29 -2.92
C GLU A 149 -15.33 0.06 -4.17
N ASP A 150 -14.69 0.47 -5.28
CA ASP A 150 -15.39 0.68 -6.54
C ASP A 150 -16.06 -0.61 -7.04
N LEU A 151 -15.45 -1.78 -6.77
CA LEU A 151 -16.01 -3.08 -7.15
C LEU A 151 -17.22 -3.43 -6.27
N ASP A 152 -17.14 -3.16 -4.96
CA ASP A 152 -18.24 -3.30 -4.00
C ASP A 152 -19.44 -2.40 -4.37
N ASP A 153 -19.19 -1.17 -4.82
CA ASP A 153 -20.23 -0.24 -5.26
C ASP A 153 -21.07 -0.78 -6.43
N TYR A 154 -20.49 -1.61 -7.31
CA TYR A 154 -21.25 -2.22 -8.41
C TYR A 154 -22.16 -3.37 -7.96
N ASP A 155 -21.86 -4.01 -6.83
CA ASP A 155 -22.77 -4.97 -6.19
C ASP A 155 -23.96 -4.25 -5.55
N ASP A 156 -23.68 -3.19 -4.78
CA ASP A 156 -24.69 -2.48 -4.00
C ASP A 156 -25.72 -1.68 -4.82
N HIS A 157 -25.37 -1.28 -6.05
CA HIS A 157 -26.19 -0.37 -6.86
C HIS A 157 -27.08 -1.02 -7.93
N ASP A 158 -27.21 -2.36 -7.97
CA ASP A 158 -28.01 -3.15 -8.93
C ASP A 158 -27.98 -2.53 -10.34
N ARG A 159 -26.75 -2.39 -10.86
CA ARG A 159 -26.54 -1.88 -12.20
C ARG A 159 -26.63 -3.05 -13.15
N ASP A 160 -27.59 -2.97 -14.06
CA ASP A 160 -27.74 -3.86 -15.20
C ASP A 160 -26.55 -3.69 -16.20
N LEU A 161 -25.40 -4.21 -15.78
CA LEU A 161 -24.10 -4.23 -16.45
C LEU A 161 -23.88 -5.57 -17.12
N ASP A 162 -23.20 -5.53 -18.26
CA ASP A 162 -22.74 -6.75 -18.91
C ASP A 162 -21.37 -7.18 -18.38
N ALA A 163 -20.52 -6.21 -18.00
CA ALA A 163 -19.22 -6.49 -17.39
C ALA A 163 -18.74 -5.37 -16.48
N VAL A 164 -17.90 -5.71 -15.50
CA VAL A 164 -17.11 -4.78 -14.70
C VAL A 164 -15.65 -4.95 -15.08
N VAL A 165 -15.01 -3.87 -15.54
CA VAL A 165 -13.59 -3.80 -15.80
C VAL A 165 -12.89 -3.31 -14.54
N PHE A 166 -12.12 -4.18 -13.91
CA PHE A 166 -11.30 -3.86 -12.75
C PHE A 166 -9.85 -3.59 -13.19
N LEU A 167 -9.43 -2.33 -13.13
CA LEU A 167 -8.04 -1.94 -13.39
C LEU A 167 -7.29 -1.95 -12.05
N SER A 168 -6.65 -3.07 -11.72
CA SER A 168 -6.07 -3.28 -10.40
C SER A 168 -5.01 -2.22 -10.07
N PRO A 169 -5.19 -1.42 -8.99
CA PRO A 169 -4.16 -0.53 -8.48
C PRO A 169 -3.18 -1.26 -7.57
N TYR A 170 -3.52 -2.46 -7.09
CA TYR A 170 -2.84 -3.10 -5.98
C TYR A 170 -1.60 -3.86 -6.47
N PRO A 171 -0.42 -3.61 -5.88
CA PRO A 171 0.74 -4.48 -6.06
C PRO A 171 0.53 -5.81 -5.32
N PHE A 172 1.46 -6.75 -5.51
CA PHE A 172 1.45 -8.01 -4.80
C PHE A 172 1.66 -7.82 -3.29
N ALA A 173 0.79 -8.46 -2.51
CA ALA A 173 0.83 -8.55 -1.06
C ALA A 173 0.43 -9.97 -0.65
N ALA A 174 1.27 -10.66 0.13
CA ALA A 174 1.05 -12.05 0.52
C ALA A 174 -0.16 -12.23 1.47
N ASP A 175 -0.43 -11.20 2.27
CA ASP A 175 -1.57 -11.11 3.18
C ASP A 175 -2.88 -10.66 2.47
N ASP A 176 -2.83 -10.32 1.18
CA ASP A 176 -4.02 -10.15 0.33
C ASP A 176 -4.11 -11.29 -0.71
N PRO A 177 -4.98 -12.29 -0.49
CA PRO A 177 -5.21 -13.39 -1.43
C PRO A 177 -5.66 -12.95 -2.83
N SER A 178 -6.18 -11.73 -2.98
CA SER A 178 -6.69 -11.20 -4.25
C SER A 178 -5.63 -10.45 -5.06
N SER A 179 -4.54 -10.01 -4.42
CA SER A 179 -3.45 -9.27 -5.08
C SER A 179 -2.72 -10.05 -6.20
N PRO A 180 -2.61 -11.41 -6.18
CA PRO A 180 -2.08 -12.18 -7.31
C PRO A 180 -3.02 -12.27 -8.53
N LEU A 181 -4.22 -11.67 -8.44
CA LEU A 181 -5.28 -11.75 -9.43
C LEU A 181 -5.57 -13.18 -9.87
N GLY A 182 -5.48 -13.46 -11.17
CA GLY A 182 -5.84 -14.74 -11.76
C GLY A 182 -4.99 -15.92 -11.30
N ALA A 183 -3.80 -15.67 -10.73
CA ALA A 183 -2.97 -16.73 -10.16
C ALA A 183 -3.57 -17.37 -8.90
N ASN A 184 -4.33 -16.61 -8.12
CA ASN A 184 -5.00 -17.08 -6.91
C ASN A 184 -6.52 -16.86 -6.96
N VAL A 185 -7.12 -17.01 -8.15
CA VAL A 185 -8.55 -16.73 -8.36
C VAL A 185 -9.48 -17.51 -7.42
N LEU A 186 -9.06 -18.72 -6.99
CA LEU A 186 -9.83 -19.57 -6.08
C LEU A 186 -9.75 -19.14 -4.62
N GLY A 187 -8.69 -18.43 -4.23
CA GLY A 187 -8.49 -17.91 -2.88
C GLY A 187 -8.87 -16.43 -2.72
N GLY A 188 -8.97 -15.69 -3.83
CA GLY A 188 -9.34 -14.28 -3.85
C GLY A 188 -10.86 -14.04 -3.89
N ARG A 189 -11.23 -12.76 -3.98
CA ARG A 189 -12.62 -12.28 -3.93
C ARG A 189 -13.41 -12.40 -5.23
N PHE A 190 -12.74 -12.42 -6.38
CA PHE A 190 -13.36 -12.14 -7.68
C PHE A 190 -14.50 -13.08 -8.10
N ALA A 191 -14.48 -14.35 -7.68
CA ALA A 191 -15.58 -15.27 -7.95
C ALA A 191 -16.86 -14.90 -7.19
N ALA A 192 -16.72 -14.37 -5.96
CA ALA A 192 -17.85 -13.83 -5.21
C ALA A 192 -18.35 -12.52 -5.84
N ASP A 193 -17.43 -11.63 -6.23
CA ASP A 193 -17.79 -10.35 -6.87
C ASP A 193 -18.54 -10.56 -8.21
N ALA A 194 -18.09 -11.52 -9.03
CA ALA A 194 -18.78 -11.86 -10.28
C ALA A 194 -20.20 -12.40 -10.03
N ALA A 195 -20.35 -13.26 -9.03
CA ALA A 195 -21.64 -13.84 -8.66
C ALA A 195 -22.60 -12.81 -8.06
N ALA A 196 -22.08 -11.87 -7.27
CA ALA A 196 -22.87 -10.82 -6.61
C ALA A 196 -23.38 -9.78 -7.62
N THR A 197 -22.48 -9.28 -8.48
CA THR A 197 -22.82 -8.33 -9.55
C THR A 197 -23.66 -8.95 -10.69
N GLY A 198 -23.59 -10.27 -10.88
CA GLY A 198 -24.19 -10.95 -12.03
C GLY A 198 -23.59 -10.53 -13.37
N ALA A 199 -22.41 -9.90 -13.35
CA ALA A 199 -21.72 -9.37 -14.51
C ALA A 199 -20.38 -10.09 -14.74
N TRP A 200 -19.85 -10.00 -15.96
CA TRP A 200 -18.50 -10.49 -16.23
C TRP A 200 -17.47 -9.66 -15.49
N VAL A 201 -16.47 -10.28 -14.88
CA VAL A 201 -15.35 -9.56 -14.27
C VAL A 201 -14.14 -9.62 -15.20
N VAL A 202 -13.65 -8.45 -15.62
CA VAL A 202 -12.45 -8.31 -16.45
C VAL A 202 -11.37 -7.62 -15.62
N ALA A 203 -10.47 -8.40 -15.04
CA ALA A 203 -9.40 -7.88 -14.19
C ALA A 203 -8.12 -7.65 -15.02
N VAL A 204 -7.60 -6.43 -14.95
CA VAL A 204 -6.39 -6.00 -15.65
C VAL A 204 -5.28 -5.79 -14.63
N GLY A 205 -4.29 -6.68 -14.65
CA GLY A 205 -3.13 -6.64 -13.76
C GLY A 205 -1.96 -5.87 -14.36
N GLY A 206 -1.34 -4.99 -13.56
CA GLY A 206 -0.03 -4.43 -13.88
C GLY A 206 1.07 -5.50 -13.95
N LEU A 207 2.21 -5.17 -14.56
CA LEU A 207 3.37 -6.05 -14.60
C LEU A 207 4.67 -5.28 -14.35
N GLY A 208 5.55 -5.83 -13.53
CA GLY A 208 6.89 -5.31 -13.28
C GLY A 208 7.01 -4.55 -11.95
N GLY A 209 8.23 -4.12 -11.64
CA GLY A 209 8.54 -3.36 -10.43
C GLY A 209 8.45 -1.84 -10.64
N TYR A 210 7.79 -1.11 -9.76
CA TYR A 210 7.62 0.35 -9.79
C TYR A 210 8.09 0.92 -8.46
N GLY A 211 9.39 1.20 -8.34
CA GLY A 211 9.98 1.49 -7.03
C GLY A 211 9.95 0.25 -6.13
N GLU A 212 9.44 0.39 -4.91
CA GLU A 212 9.24 -0.72 -3.97
C GLU A 212 8.14 -1.70 -4.41
N GLN A 213 7.15 -1.23 -5.18
CA GLN A 213 5.96 -2.00 -5.51
C GLN A 213 6.19 -3.00 -6.64
N VAL A 214 5.63 -4.21 -6.54
CA VAL A 214 5.75 -5.27 -7.55
C VAL A 214 4.37 -5.68 -8.05
N TYR A 215 4.15 -5.58 -9.37
CA TYR A 215 2.95 -6.07 -10.02
C TYR A 215 3.23 -7.35 -10.81
N THR A 216 2.41 -8.37 -10.62
CA THR A 216 2.69 -9.74 -11.05
C THR A 216 1.94 -10.17 -12.31
N GLY A 217 1.09 -9.32 -12.88
CA GLY A 217 0.25 -9.67 -14.02
C GLY A 217 -0.97 -10.48 -13.56
N GLY A 218 -1.21 -11.64 -14.19
CA GLY A 218 -2.36 -12.48 -13.85
C GLY A 218 -3.71 -11.92 -14.29
N SER A 219 -3.73 -11.09 -15.34
CA SER A 219 -4.98 -10.53 -15.89
C SER A 219 -5.92 -11.66 -16.32
N PHE A 220 -7.23 -11.51 -16.08
CA PHE A 220 -8.20 -12.56 -16.38
C PHE A 220 -9.56 -12.02 -16.81
N VAL A 221 -10.37 -12.91 -17.36
CA VAL A 221 -11.79 -12.69 -17.66
C VAL A 221 -12.59 -13.82 -17.03
N MET A 222 -13.60 -13.47 -16.25
CA MET A 222 -14.44 -14.37 -15.48
C MET A 222 -15.91 -14.17 -15.83
N THR A 223 -16.67 -15.25 -15.89
CA THR A 223 -18.12 -15.22 -16.13
C THR A 223 -18.89 -14.82 -14.87
N PRO A 224 -20.16 -14.40 -14.99
CA PRO A 224 -21.04 -14.15 -13.85
C PRO A 224 -21.17 -15.34 -12.88
N GLU A 225 -20.97 -16.57 -13.36
CA GLU A 225 -21.01 -17.79 -12.55
C GLU A 225 -19.70 -18.06 -11.78
N GLY A 226 -18.68 -17.21 -11.94
CA GLY A 226 -17.37 -17.37 -11.32
C GLY A 226 -16.41 -18.29 -12.08
N GLU A 227 -16.71 -18.64 -13.34
CA GLU A 227 -15.84 -19.49 -14.16
C GLU A 227 -14.78 -18.65 -14.92
N LEU A 228 -13.53 -19.12 -14.96
CA LEU A 228 -12.47 -18.45 -15.73
C LEU A 228 -12.66 -18.69 -17.25
N ALA A 229 -12.94 -17.62 -17.98
CA ALA A 229 -13.04 -17.62 -19.43
C ALA A 229 -11.68 -17.42 -20.12
N ALA A 230 -10.79 -16.62 -19.51
CA ALA A 230 -9.44 -16.39 -20.01
C ALA A 230 -8.49 -15.98 -18.87
N LEU A 231 -7.21 -16.35 -18.97
CA LEU A 231 -6.18 -16.03 -17.98
C LEU A 231 -4.85 -15.75 -18.68
N ALA A 232 -4.18 -14.68 -18.26
CA ALA A 232 -2.82 -14.36 -18.65
C ALA A 232 -1.82 -14.93 -17.63
N PRO A 233 -0.63 -15.40 -18.07
CA PRO A 233 0.39 -15.90 -17.17
C PRO A 233 0.91 -14.77 -16.27
N SER A 234 1.22 -15.09 -15.02
CA SER A 234 1.93 -14.16 -14.14
C SER A 234 3.38 -13.98 -14.59
N PHE A 235 3.97 -12.83 -14.25
CA PHE A 235 5.36 -12.46 -14.49
C PHE A 235 5.78 -12.33 -15.98
N GLU A 236 4.82 -12.36 -16.90
CA GLU A 236 5.06 -12.32 -18.36
C GLU A 236 4.18 -11.28 -19.07
N GLU A 237 4.69 -10.68 -20.16
CA GLU A 237 3.89 -9.79 -21.01
C GLU A 237 2.98 -10.60 -21.93
N GLN A 238 1.71 -10.22 -22.03
CA GLN A 238 0.75 -10.92 -22.89
C GLN A 238 -0.34 -9.99 -23.42
N LEU A 239 -0.76 -10.25 -24.67
CA LEU A 239 -2.02 -9.72 -25.23
C LEU A 239 -3.10 -10.82 -25.11
N LEU A 240 -3.87 -10.76 -24.02
CA LEU A 240 -5.01 -11.64 -23.79
C LEU A 240 -6.19 -11.15 -24.64
N VAL A 241 -6.96 -12.05 -25.24
CA VAL A 241 -8.18 -11.69 -26.00
C VAL A 241 -9.28 -12.68 -25.65
N ALA A 242 -10.42 -12.14 -25.23
CA ALA A 242 -11.61 -12.89 -24.86
C ALA A 242 -12.84 -12.37 -25.59
N GLU A 243 -13.84 -13.23 -25.78
CA GLU A 243 -15.13 -12.86 -26.34
C GLU A 243 -16.15 -12.77 -25.20
N LEU A 244 -16.73 -11.59 -25.02
CA LEU A 244 -17.85 -11.38 -24.12
C LEU A 244 -19.15 -11.48 -24.94
N PRO A 245 -20.12 -12.32 -24.55
CA PRO A 245 -21.39 -12.45 -25.25
C PRO A 245 -22.20 -11.15 -25.18
N ALA A 246 -23.12 -10.97 -26.13
CA ALA A 246 -24.09 -9.88 -26.04
C ALA A 246 -25.13 -10.23 -24.98
N ARG A 247 -25.78 -9.20 -24.45
CA ARG A 247 -26.78 -9.36 -23.40
C ARG A 247 -27.89 -10.35 -23.81
N GLY A 248 -28.10 -11.38 -23.00
CA GLY A 248 -29.13 -12.41 -23.21
C GLY A 248 -28.71 -13.58 -24.11
N ASP A 249 -27.48 -13.58 -24.64
CA ASP A 249 -26.90 -14.76 -25.28
C ASP A 249 -26.46 -15.78 -24.21
N GLU A 250 -26.58 -17.07 -24.53
CA GLU A 250 -26.12 -18.15 -23.64
C GLU A 250 -24.58 -18.14 -23.53
N VAL A 251 -24.07 -18.08 -22.29
CA VAL A 251 -22.63 -18.18 -22.02
C VAL A 251 -22.21 -19.62 -22.23
N VAL A 252 -21.53 -19.89 -23.35
CA VAL A 252 -20.93 -21.22 -23.60
C VAL A 252 -19.42 -21.07 -23.69
N LEU A 253 -18.75 -21.32 -22.56
CA LEU A 253 -17.29 -21.45 -22.53
C LEU A 253 -16.90 -22.71 -23.30
N ARG A 254 -16.29 -22.54 -24.48
CA ARG A 254 -15.86 -23.67 -25.32
C ARG A 254 -14.73 -24.49 -24.67
N SER A 255 -13.96 -23.88 -23.79
CA SER A 255 -12.90 -24.50 -22.99
C SER A 255 -12.61 -23.57 -21.80
N PRO A 256 -13.23 -23.80 -20.63
CA PRO A 256 -12.87 -23.03 -19.44
C PRO A 256 -11.38 -23.22 -19.12
N VAL A 257 -10.75 -22.17 -18.60
CA VAL A 257 -9.35 -22.22 -18.18
C VAL A 257 -9.30 -22.81 -16.78
N GLU A 258 -8.55 -23.90 -16.61
CA GLU A 258 -8.28 -24.42 -15.28
C GLU A 258 -7.32 -23.47 -14.54
N PRO A 259 -7.68 -23.02 -13.32
CA PRO A 259 -6.76 -22.23 -12.49
C PRO A 259 -5.46 -22.99 -12.24
N GLU A 260 -4.34 -22.28 -12.24
CA GLU A 260 -3.05 -22.86 -11.86
C GLU A 260 -3.04 -23.19 -10.35
N LEU A 261 -2.27 -24.21 -9.96
CA LEU A 261 -2.05 -24.48 -8.53
C LEU A 261 -1.19 -23.36 -7.95
N PHE A 262 -1.79 -22.54 -7.09
CA PHE A 262 -1.11 -21.44 -6.42
C PHE A 262 -0.26 -21.95 -5.25
N ASP A 263 1.05 -21.71 -5.32
CA ASP A 263 1.98 -21.86 -4.20
C ASP A 263 2.46 -20.47 -3.79
N GLU A 264 1.98 -20.00 -2.64
CA GLU A 264 2.22 -18.65 -2.14
C GLU A 264 3.71 -18.34 -1.95
N THR A 265 4.48 -19.29 -1.40
CA THR A 265 5.91 -19.11 -1.17
C THR A 265 6.69 -19.00 -2.48
N LEU A 266 6.33 -19.82 -3.49
CA LEU A 266 6.96 -19.74 -4.82
C LEU A 266 6.58 -18.45 -5.53
N PHE A 267 5.32 -18.05 -5.44
CA PHE A 267 4.84 -16.81 -6.06
C PHE A 267 5.54 -15.59 -5.45
N MET A 268 5.69 -15.54 -4.12
CA MET A 268 6.45 -14.52 -3.42
C MET A 268 7.92 -14.50 -3.88
N TRP A 269 8.59 -15.66 -4.00
CA TRP A 269 9.96 -15.72 -4.54
C TRP A 269 10.07 -15.11 -5.93
N GLN A 270 9.12 -15.40 -6.82
CA GLN A 270 9.07 -14.86 -8.18
C GLN A 270 8.79 -13.35 -8.19
N ALA A 271 7.90 -12.87 -7.32
CA ALA A 271 7.62 -11.44 -7.15
C ALA A 271 8.87 -10.68 -6.68
N LEU A 272 9.57 -11.18 -5.65
CA LEU A 272 10.82 -10.57 -5.17
C LEU A 272 11.91 -10.57 -6.25
N CYS A 273 12.02 -11.64 -7.04
CA CYS A 273 12.94 -11.68 -8.18
C CYS A 273 12.59 -10.64 -9.24
N LEU A 274 11.31 -10.50 -9.60
CA LEU A 274 10.83 -9.50 -10.55
C LEU A 274 11.11 -8.08 -10.03
N GLY A 275 10.78 -7.80 -8.77
CA GLY A 275 10.99 -6.53 -8.10
C GLY A 275 12.46 -6.13 -8.11
N LEU A 276 13.36 -7.00 -7.61
CA LEU A 276 14.80 -6.71 -7.58
C LEU A 276 15.39 -6.50 -8.97
N ARG A 277 14.99 -7.33 -9.94
CA ARG A 277 15.45 -7.22 -11.33
C ARG A 277 15.04 -5.88 -11.95
N ASP A 278 13.78 -5.49 -11.78
CA ASP A 278 13.27 -4.23 -12.35
C ASP A 278 13.82 -3.01 -11.61
N TYR A 279 14.00 -3.07 -10.28
CA TYR A 279 14.61 -2.00 -9.50
C TYR A 279 16.01 -1.66 -10.02
N VAL A 280 16.88 -2.67 -10.15
CA VAL A 280 18.25 -2.51 -10.67
C VAL A 280 18.25 -2.05 -12.13
N ARG A 281 17.45 -2.69 -12.98
CA ARG A 281 17.41 -2.40 -14.42
C ARG A 281 16.86 -1.00 -14.72
N LYS A 282 15.79 -0.57 -14.04
CA LYS A 282 15.13 0.73 -14.29
C LYS A 282 15.96 1.90 -13.76
N LEU A 283 16.79 1.68 -12.74
CA LEU A 283 17.83 2.62 -12.32
C LEU A 283 19.05 2.63 -13.25
N GLY A 284 19.17 1.66 -14.17
CA GLY A 284 20.30 1.57 -15.09
C GLY A 284 21.60 1.10 -14.41
N LEU A 285 21.48 0.39 -13.29
CA LEU A 285 22.63 -0.12 -12.52
C LEU A 285 23.09 -1.47 -13.11
N PRO A 286 24.41 -1.76 -13.07
CA PRO A 286 24.96 -3.00 -13.63
C PRO A 286 24.73 -4.23 -12.74
N GLY A 287 24.41 -4.06 -11.46
CA GLY A 287 24.26 -5.16 -10.52
C GLY A 287 24.15 -4.71 -9.06
N VAL A 288 24.29 -5.67 -8.15
CA VAL A 288 24.20 -5.47 -6.70
C VAL A 288 25.49 -5.89 -5.98
N ALA A 289 25.72 -5.28 -4.82
CA ALA A 289 26.71 -5.73 -3.85
C ALA A 289 26.02 -6.03 -2.52
N LEU A 290 26.47 -7.06 -1.81
CA LEU A 290 25.91 -7.48 -0.52
C LEU A 290 26.99 -8.02 0.42
N VAL A 291 26.75 -7.97 1.73
CA VAL A 291 27.60 -8.64 2.72
C VAL A 291 27.14 -10.09 2.88
N LEU A 292 28.02 -11.05 2.59
CA LEU A 292 27.78 -12.47 2.81
C LEU A 292 28.40 -12.91 4.13
N ASP A 293 27.65 -12.73 5.22
CA ASP A 293 28.10 -13.07 6.56
C ASP A 293 27.76 -14.50 6.97
N GLY A 294 26.98 -15.24 6.19
CA GLY A 294 26.59 -16.63 6.48
C GLY A 294 25.35 -16.80 7.36
N SER A 295 24.68 -15.72 7.75
CA SER A 295 23.30 -15.78 8.25
C SER A 295 22.35 -16.35 7.18
N LEU A 296 21.17 -16.82 7.57
CA LEU A 296 20.10 -17.23 6.68
C LEU A 296 19.73 -16.09 5.74
N GLY A 297 19.48 -14.89 6.28
CA GLY A 297 19.15 -13.70 5.50
C GLY A 297 20.20 -13.39 4.43
N SER A 298 21.50 -13.32 4.79
CA SER A 298 22.54 -12.99 3.80
C SER A 298 22.72 -14.07 2.73
N ARG A 299 22.58 -15.35 3.08
CA ARG A 299 22.59 -16.45 2.12
C ARG A 299 21.38 -16.42 1.19
N LEU A 300 20.19 -16.15 1.73
CA LEU A 300 18.96 -16.06 0.95
C LEU A 300 19.02 -14.89 -0.01
N LEU A 301 19.46 -13.71 0.45
CA LEU A 301 19.65 -12.52 -0.37
C LEU A 301 20.63 -12.75 -1.52
N ALA A 302 21.76 -13.44 -1.28
CA ALA A 302 22.70 -13.78 -2.34
C ALA A 302 22.08 -14.70 -3.40
N THR A 303 21.26 -15.65 -2.95
CA THR A 303 20.55 -16.58 -3.85
C THR A 303 19.46 -15.86 -4.64
N LEU A 304 18.65 -15.03 -3.99
CA LEU A 304 17.62 -14.19 -4.62
C LEU A 304 18.24 -13.26 -5.67
N SER A 305 19.34 -12.59 -5.31
CA SER A 305 20.05 -11.69 -6.22
C SER A 305 20.59 -12.43 -7.44
N SER A 306 21.13 -13.63 -7.25
CA SER A 306 21.64 -14.47 -8.33
C SER A 306 20.52 -14.92 -9.28
N ASP A 307 19.37 -15.33 -8.74
CA ASP A 307 18.21 -15.74 -9.53
C ASP A 307 17.57 -14.55 -10.29
N ALA A 308 17.50 -13.38 -9.66
CA ALA A 308 16.89 -12.18 -10.22
C ALA A 308 17.74 -11.52 -11.32
N LEU A 309 19.04 -11.39 -11.08
CA LEU A 309 19.95 -10.57 -11.89
C LEU A 309 20.93 -11.39 -12.75
N GLY A 310 21.06 -12.68 -12.46
CA GLY A 310 22.15 -13.52 -12.94
C GLY A 310 23.41 -13.36 -12.09
N PRO A 311 24.18 -14.43 -11.86
CA PRO A 311 25.29 -14.44 -10.91
C PRO A 311 26.43 -13.46 -11.24
N GLN A 312 26.62 -13.14 -12.51
CA GLN A 312 27.63 -12.18 -12.98
C GLN A 312 27.37 -10.74 -12.54
N ASN A 313 26.14 -10.43 -12.10
CA ASN A 313 25.73 -9.09 -11.66
C ASN A 313 25.61 -9.02 -10.12
N VAL A 314 26.19 -9.98 -9.40
CA VAL A 314 26.13 -10.07 -7.93
C VAL A 314 27.53 -10.15 -7.35
N HIS A 315 27.86 -9.18 -6.49
CA HIS A 315 29.12 -9.11 -5.77
C HIS A 315 28.90 -9.41 -4.28
N ALA A 316 29.34 -10.58 -3.84
CA ALA A 316 29.27 -11.02 -2.44
C ALA A 316 30.55 -10.63 -1.69
N LEU A 317 30.43 -9.74 -0.72
CA LEU A 317 31.53 -9.30 0.12
C LEU A 317 31.61 -10.17 1.37
N LEU A 318 32.71 -10.92 1.52
CA LEU A 318 32.94 -11.81 2.66
C LEU A 318 33.80 -11.09 3.73
N PRO A 319 33.24 -10.73 4.89
CA PRO A 319 34.01 -10.18 5.99
C PRO A 319 34.82 -11.24 6.74
N SER A 320 35.80 -10.79 7.54
CA SER A 320 36.51 -11.65 8.50
C SER A 320 35.61 -11.99 9.69
N LEU A 321 34.89 -13.11 9.62
CA LEU A 321 33.89 -13.54 10.60
C LEU A 321 34.49 -14.16 11.87
N GLY A 322 35.73 -14.65 11.81
CA GLY A 322 36.38 -15.25 12.98
C GLY A 322 35.99 -16.66 13.34
N GLY A 323 35.27 -17.32 12.44
CA GLY A 323 35.00 -18.74 12.49
C GLY A 323 35.25 -19.34 11.12
N GLU A 324 36.32 -20.14 10.99
CA GLU A 324 36.71 -20.71 9.69
C GLU A 324 35.59 -21.53 9.05
N ALA A 325 34.78 -22.24 9.85
CA ALA A 325 33.66 -23.02 9.34
C ALA A 325 32.58 -22.14 8.67
N ARG A 326 32.27 -20.99 9.28
CA ARG A 326 31.28 -20.04 8.76
C ARG A 326 31.77 -19.39 7.46
N GLU A 327 33.03 -18.95 7.43
CA GLU A 327 33.63 -18.40 6.21
C GLU A 327 33.76 -19.44 5.10
N ARG A 328 34.14 -20.69 5.42
CA ARG A 328 34.15 -21.80 4.44
C ARG A 328 32.76 -22.05 3.83
N SER A 329 31.70 -21.98 4.64
CA SER A 329 30.31 -22.10 4.17
C SER A 329 29.96 -20.98 3.19
N CYS A 330 30.32 -19.73 3.49
CA CYS A 330 30.08 -18.59 2.61
C CYS A 330 30.83 -18.73 1.27
N ARG A 331 32.12 -19.09 1.33
CA ARG A 331 32.93 -19.35 0.11
C ARG A 331 32.35 -20.48 -0.75
N ARG A 332 31.78 -21.51 -0.11
CA ARG A 332 31.12 -22.60 -0.81
C ARG A 332 29.86 -22.11 -1.52
N LEU A 333 28.98 -21.39 -0.81
CA LEU A 333 27.76 -20.84 -1.39
C LEU A 333 28.07 -19.93 -2.59
N ALA A 334 29.02 -18.99 -2.43
CA ALA A 334 29.40 -18.09 -3.51
C ALA A 334 29.86 -18.85 -4.77
N ARG A 335 30.63 -19.94 -4.59
CA ARG A 335 31.04 -20.82 -5.69
C ARG A 335 29.88 -21.59 -6.31
N GLU A 336 28.94 -22.09 -5.52
CA GLU A 336 27.77 -22.84 -5.99
C GLU A 336 26.79 -21.95 -6.77
N LEU A 337 26.63 -20.69 -6.34
CA LEU A 337 25.85 -19.68 -7.08
C LEU A 337 26.61 -19.15 -8.30
N GLY A 338 27.95 -19.16 -8.28
CA GLY A 338 28.78 -18.58 -9.34
C GLY A 338 28.90 -17.06 -9.26
N VAL A 339 28.61 -16.46 -8.10
CA VAL A 339 28.69 -15.00 -7.87
C VAL A 339 30.13 -14.55 -7.62
N ASP A 340 30.42 -13.27 -7.90
CA ASP A 340 31.72 -12.69 -7.60
C ASP A 340 31.93 -12.60 -6.09
N LEU A 341 33.07 -13.08 -5.59
CA LEU A 341 33.37 -13.12 -4.16
C LEU A 341 34.55 -12.20 -3.86
N VAL A 342 34.29 -11.18 -3.05
CA VAL A 342 35.28 -10.19 -2.62
C VAL A 342 35.59 -10.39 -1.15
N GLU A 343 36.81 -10.79 -0.81
CA GLU A 343 37.24 -10.89 0.59
C GLU A 343 37.58 -9.51 1.15
N LEU A 344 36.91 -9.12 2.24
CA LEU A 344 37.13 -7.85 2.89
C LEU A 344 38.26 -7.92 3.93
N PRO A 345 39.13 -6.89 4.00
CA PRO A 345 40.16 -6.84 5.02
C PRO A 345 39.56 -6.70 6.41
N GLY A 346 40.00 -7.55 7.35
CA GLY A 346 39.62 -7.45 8.76
C GLY A 346 40.35 -6.33 9.50
N MET A 347 39.87 -5.96 10.69
CA MET A 347 40.60 -5.03 11.56
C MET A 347 41.73 -5.73 12.33
N ALA A 348 42.95 -5.24 12.16
CA ALA A 348 44.07 -5.64 13.00
C ALA A 348 43.94 -5.05 14.43
N GLY A 349 44.08 -5.88 15.46
CA GLY A 349 44.33 -5.44 16.84
C GLY A 349 43.13 -4.88 17.63
N ARG A 350 41.88 -5.01 17.17
CA ARG A 350 40.66 -4.65 17.94
C ARG A 350 39.82 -5.89 18.26
N GLY A 351 39.11 -5.85 19.40
CA GLY A 351 38.23 -6.94 19.83
C GLY A 351 37.14 -7.27 18.81
N ARG A 352 36.65 -8.52 18.82
CA ARG A 352 35.63 -9.03 17.87
C ARG A 352 34.19 -8.72 18.30
N GLU A 353 34.03 -8.03 19.41
CA GLU A 353 32.75 -7.70 20.03
C GLU A 353 32.48 -6.20 19.94
N GLY A 354 31.20 -5.83 19.92
CA GLY A 354 30.75 -4.44 19.84
C GLY A 354 30.29 -4.00 18.44
N ALA A 355 29.88 -2.74 18.33
CA ALA A 355 29.27 -2.19 17.12
C ALA A 355 30.25 -2.11 15.94
N LEU A 356 31.49 -1.65 16.16
CA LEU A 356 32.42 -1.38 15.06
C LEU A 356 32.74 -2.62 14.20
N PRO A 357 33.10 -3.80 14.75
CA PRO A 357 33.29 -5.01 13.94
C PRO A 357 32.04 -5.45 13.17
N ARG A 358 30.83 -5.15 13.68
CA ARG A 358 29.55 -5.48 13.02
C ARG A 358 29.21 -4.52 11.89
N LEU A 359 29.51 -3.24 12.05
CA LEU A 359 29.15 -2.18 11.10
C LEU A 359 30.20 -1.97 10.00
N LEU A 360 31.47 -2.31 10.27
CA LEU A 360 32.55 -2.11 9.32
C LEU A 360 32.32 -2.80 7.96
N PRO A 361 31.83 -4.05 7.87
CA PRO A 361 31.54 -4.67 6.58
C PRO A 361 30.54 -3.88 5.73
N PHE A 362 29.56 -3.22 6.36
CA PHE A 362 28.56 -2.42 5.63
C PHE A 362 29.13 -1.07 5.18
N ALA A 363 30.02 -0.46 5.96
CA ALA A 363 30.78 0.70 5.50
C ALA A 363 31.68 0.35 4.30
N GLN A 364 32.31 -0.83 4.31
CA GLN A 364 33.09 -1.34 3.18
C GLN A 364 32.20 -1.67 1.98
N LEU A 365 31.00 -2.22 2.20
CA LEU A 365 30.00 -2.44 1.18
C LEU A 365 29.63 -1.13 0.47
N ALA A 366 29.31 -0.08 1.23
CA ALA A 366 28.95 1.21 0.67
C ALA A 366 30.07 1.79 -0.21
N ALA A 367 31.32 1.72 0.27
CA ALA A 367 32.48 2.17 -0.50
C ALA A 367 32.67 1.36 -1.79
N TYR A 368 32.62 0.02 -1.70
CA TYR A 368 32.76 -0.87 -2.85
C TYR A 368 31.66 -0.66 -3.89
N ALA A 369 30.40 -0.55 -3.43
CA ALA A 369 29.26 -0.33 -4.30
C ALA A 369 29.35 1.03 -5.02
N GLN A 370 29.79 2.09 -4.33
CA GLN A 370 30.00 3.40 -4.93
C GLN A 370 31.10 3.39 -6.00
N GLU A 371 32.21 2.69 -5.77
CA GLU A 371 33.30 2.55 -6.74
C GLU A 371 32.89 1.74 -7.97
N GLY A 372 32.04 0.71 -7.78
CA GLY A 372 31.53 -0.14 -8.86
C GLY A 372 30.27 0.36 -9.54
N GLY A 373 29.63 1.42 -9.03
CA GLY A 373 28.30 1.85 -9.47
C GLY A 373 27.21 0.80 -9.24
N LEU A 374 27.35 -0.03 -8.20
CA LEU A 374 26.42 -1.11 -7.85
C LEU A 374 25.38 -0.65 -6.82
N LEU A 375 24.26 -1.34 -6.72
CA LEU A 375 23.29 -1.13 -5.64
C LEU A 375 23.73 -1.93 -4.38
N PRO A 376 24.05 -1.27 -3.25
CA PRO A 376 24.30 -1.99 -1.99
C PRO A 376 22.96 -2.45 -1.40
N VAL A 377 22.77 -3.77 -1.31
CA VAL A 377 21.54 -4.39 -0.79
C VAL A 377 21.79 -5.05 0.57
N GLY A 378 20.77 -4.99 1.44
CA GLY A 378 20.82 -5.53 2.79
C GLY A 378 19.85 -6.68 2.99
N PHE A 379 20.12 -7.51 4.00
CA PHE A 379 19.42 -8.78 4.23
C PHE A 379 18.45 -8.79 5.41
N LEU A 380 18.16 -7.61 5.99
CA LEU A 380 17.16 -7.53 7.05
C LEU A 380 15.78 -7.86 6.50
N ASP A 381 15.07 -8.68 7.26
CA ASP A 381 13.68 -9.06 7.08
C ASP A 381 12.73 -8.16 7.89
N LYS A 382 11.42 -8.27 7.65
CA LYS A 382 10.37 -7.46 8.29
C LYS A 382 10.40 -7.57 9.81
N THR A 383 10.63 -8.77 10.35
CA THR A 383 10.75 -9.02 11.79
C THR A 383 11.98 -8.32 12.36
N GLY A 384 13.12 -8.44 11.68
CA GLY A 384 14.39 -7.83 12.06
C GLY A 384 14.35 -6.30 12.06
N LEU A 385 13.70 -5.71 11.05
CA LEU A 385 13.47 -4.27 10.94
C LEU A 385 12.49 -3.77 12.02
N SER A 386 11.46 -4.55 12.33
CA SER A 386 10.46 -4.24 13.35
C SER A 386 11.00 -4.30 14.78
N LEU A 387 11.86 -5.27 15.11
CA LEU A 387 12.35 -5.48 16.48
C LEU A 387 13.78 -4.97 16.72
N GLY A 388 14.44 -4.42 15.70
CA GLY A 388 15.69 -3.69 15.85
C GLY A 388 16.79 -4.53 16.48
N GLY A 389 16.95 -5.79 16.03
CA GLY A 389 17.81 -6.87 16.57
C GLY A 389 19.33 -6.61 16.66
N GLY A 390 19.74 -5.35 16.82
CA GLY A 390 21.12 -4.89 16.94
C GLY A 390 21.87 -4.85 15.60
N THR A 391 21.22 -5.15 14.48
CA THR A 391 21.81 -5.23 13.14
C THR A 391 21.43 -4.02 12.32
N SER A 392 21.99 -2.85 12.64
CA SER A 392 22.01 -1.75 11.66
C SER A 392 22.89 -2.14 10.49
N GLN A 393 22.42 -1.90 9.26
CA GLN A 393 23.17 -2.14 8.02
C GLN A 393 23.42 -0.81 7.30
N PRO A 394 24.32 0.04 7.83
CA PRO A 394 24.52 1.39 7.31
C PRO A 394 25.04 1.37 5.86
N GLY A 395 24.52 2.25 5.02
CA GLY A 395 24.92 2.36 3.63
C GLY A 395 24.29 1.33 2.68
N VAL A 396 23.36 0.52 3.18
CA VAL A 396 22.38 -0.20 2.34
C VAL A 396 21.39 0.80 1.76
N LEU A 397 21.01 0.61 0.50
CA LEU A 397 20.02 1.44 -0.21
C LEU A 397 18.72 0.70 -0.56
N LEU A 398 18.67 -0.62 -0.37
CA LEU A 398 17.47 -1.43 -0.55
C LEU A 398 17.55 -2.68 0.32
N HIS A 399 16.44 -3.05 0.95
CA HIS A 399 16.24 -4.32 1.64
C HIS A 399 15.24 -5.20 0.86
N PRO A 400 15.70 -6.08 -0.04
CA PRO A 400 14.80 -6.92 -0.84
C PRO A 400 13.91 -7.87 -0.04
N LEU A 401 14.26 -8.17 1.21
CA LEU A 401 13.49 -9.01 2.12
C LEU A 401 12.79 -8.18 3.22
N GLY A 402 12.92 -6.85 3.18
CA GLY A 402 12.53 -5.97 4.29
C GLY A 402 11.03 -5.96 4.58
N ASP A 403 10.20 -6.38 3.62
CA ASP A 403 8.76 -6.54 3.80
C ASP A 403 8.31 -8.01 3.87
N VAL A 404 9.24 -8.92 4.20
CA VAL A 404 8.96 -10.37 4.34
C VAL A 404 9.26 -10.77 5.78
N TYR A 405 8.32 -11.43 6.47
CA TYR A 405 8.53 -11.92 7.83
C TYR A 405 9.60 -13.02 7.90
N LEU A 406 10.28 -13.15 9.04
CA LEU A 406 11.36 -14.13 9.21
C LEU A 406 10.84 -15.57 9.07
N SER A 407 9.59 -15.85 9.47
CA SER A 407 8.92 -17.13 9.19
C SER A 407 8.89 -17.44 7.69
N ASP A 408 8.59 -16.45 6.87
CA ASP A 408 8.48 -16.59 5.42
C ASP A 408 9.87 -16.64 4.77
N VAL A 409 10.86 -15.93 5.32
CA VAL A 409 12.27 -16.08 4.94
C VAL A 409 12.75 -17.52 5.13
N VAL A 410 12.36 -18.18 6.23
CA VAL A 410 12.66 -19.61 6.44
C VAL A 410 11.94 -20.48 5.40
N ALA A 411 10.68 -20.19 5.10
CA ALA A 411 9.90 -20.91 4.08
C ALA A 411 10.52 -20.76 2.67
N LEU A 412 10.84 -19.53 2.25
CA LEU A 412 11.51 -19.22 0.99
C LEU A 412 12.86 -19.93 0.89
N ALA A 413 13.65 -19.95 1.95
CA ALA A 413 14.93 -20.64 1.95
C ALA A 413 14.76 -22.16 1.76
N ARG A 414 13.75 -22.78 2.39
CA ARG A 414 13.43 -24.19 2.22
C ARG A 414 12.95 -24.51 0.81
N LEU A 415 11.98 -23.74 0.31
CA LEU A 415 11.45 -23.87 -1.04
C LEU A 415 12.60 -23.79 -2.05
N ARG A 416 13.41 -22.74 -1.95
CA ARG A 416 14.48 -22.51 -2.91
C ARG A 416 15.56 -23.60 -2.85
N ASN A 417 15.83 -24.16 -1.67
CA ASN A 417 16.75 -25.31 -1.52
C ASN A 417 16.19 -26.60 -2.11
N ALA A 418 14.86 -26.79 -2.08
CA ALA A 418 14.20 -27.95 -2.65
C ALA A 418 14.29 -27.95 -4.19
N ILE A 419 14.29 -26.77 -4.81
CA ILE A 419 14.50 -26.60 -6.26
C ILE A 419 15.97 -26.87 -6.63
N SER A 420 16.92 -26.25 -5.94
CA SER A 420 18.35 -26.51 -6.12
C SER A 420 19.10 -26.33 -4.80
N PRO A 421 19.78 -27.38 -4.29
CA PRO A 421 20.32 -27.41 -2.94
C PRO A 421 21.64 -26.63 -2.82
N VAL A 422 21.54 -25.31 -2.72
CA VAL A 422 22.66 -24.37 -2.53
C VAL A 422 22.89 -23.99 -1.07
N PHE A 423 21.85 -24.12 -0.23
CA PHE A 423 21.98 -24.00 1.21
C PHE A 423 22.47 -25.34 1.78
N GLY A 424 23.47 -25.29 2.66
CA GLY A 424 23.85 -26.41 3.51
C GLY A 424 22.76 -26.72 4.53
N GLU A 425 23.11 -26.71 5.82
CA GLU A 425 22.11 -26.83 6.87
C GLU A 425 21.26 -25.56 6.96
N LEU A 426 19.94 -25.72 6.84
CA LEU A 426 18.92 -24.69 7.05
C LEU A 426 18.44 -24.77 8.50
N ALA A 427 19.12 -24.04 9.38
CA ALA A 427 18.72 -23.91 10.77
C ALA A 427 19.00 -22.49 11.25
N LEU A 428 18.01 -21.88 11.91
CA LEU A 428 18.20 -20.61 12.59
C LEU A 428 19.17 -20.78 13.75
N THR A 429 20.16 -19.90 13.83
CA THR A 429 21.08 -19.78 14.97
C THR A 429 20.47 -18.87 16.02
N GLU A 430 20.99 -18.95 17.26
CA GLU A 430 20.53 -18.09 18.36
C GLU A 430 20.71 -16.59 18.07
N GLY A 431 21.72 -16.23 17.27
CA GLY A 431 21.97 -14.85 16.88
C GLY A 431 20.98 -14.28 15.86
N GLU A 432 20.16 -15.15 15.25
CA GLU A 432 19.17 -14.79 14.22
C GLU A 432 17.75 -14.75 14.77
N LEU A 433 17.55 -15.13 16.04
CA LEU A 433 16.23 -15.12 16.63
C LEU A 433 15.81 -13.70 17.01
N PRO A 434 14.54 -13.34 16.79
CA PRO A 434 14.01 -12.07 17.26
C PRO A 434 14.13 -12.00 18.78
N ARG A 435 14.62 -10.86 19.28
CA ARG A 435 14.82 -10.62 20.69
C ARG A 435 13.60 -9.92 21.26
N VAL A 436 13.02 -10.52 22.28
CA VAL A 436 11.91 -9.95 23.05
C VAL A 436 12.42 -9.76 24.47
N GLU A 437 12.42 -8.53 24.96
CA GLU A 437 12.97 -8.24 26.28
C GLU A 437 12.18 -8.99 27.37
N GLY A 438 12.89 -9.62 28.31
CA GLY A 438 12.28 -10.38 29.40
C GLY A 438 11.78 -11.78 29.02
N VAL A 439 11.92 -12.22 27.76
CA VAL A 439 11.52 -13.57 27.31
C VAL A 439 12.69 -14.26 26.61
N GLU A 440 13.19 -15.36 27.20
CA GLU A 440 14.30 -16.11 26.60
C GLU A 440 13.81 -16.95 25.41
N PRO A 441 14.50 -16.89 24.26
CA PRO A 441 14.16 -17.73 23.13
C PRO A 441 14.48 -19.21 23.44
N PRO A 442 13.71 -20.15 22.87
CA PRO A 442 13.88 -21.56 23.15
C PRO A 442 15.16 -22.16 22.55
N ARG A 443 15.60 -23.29 23.11
CA ARG A 443 16.71 -24.09 22.59
C ARG A 443 16.20 -25.16 21.61
N GLY A 444 16.91 -25.35 20.50
CA GLY A 444 16.60 -26.38 19.49
C GLY A 444 15.94 -25.83 18.23
N SER A 445 16.22 -26.43 17.07
CA SER A 445 15.84 -25.89 15.75
C SER A 445 14.33 -25.73 15.55
N ARG A 446 13.53 -26.75 15.84
CA ARG A 446 12.06 -26.67 15.69
C ARG A 446 11.44 -25.62 16.60
N ALA A 447 11.85 -25.60 17.87
CA ALA A 447 11.36 -24.62 18.83
C ALA A 447 11.74 -23.18 18.44
N ARG A 448 12.85 -22.98 17.74
CA ARG A 448 13.27 -21.68 17.20
C ARG A 448 12.37 -21.16 16.10
N GLU A 449 11.91 -22.02 15.20
CA GLU A 449 10.95 -21.63 14.16
C GLU A 449 9.57 -21.35 14.75
N ASP A 450 9.11 -22.19 15.68
CA ASP A 450 7.87 -21.95 16.41
C ASP A 450 7.92 -20.60 17.19
N TRP A 451 9.10 -20.25 17.72
CA TRP A 451 9.33 -18.94 18.34
C TRP A 451 9.20 -17.78 17.35
N VAL A 452 9.82 -17.90 16.17
CA VAL A 452 9.73 -16.89 15.10
C VAL A 452 8.29 -16.70 14.66
N ALA A 453 7.57 -17.79 14.35
CA ALA A 453 6.18 -17.72 13.91
C ALA A 453 5.27 -17.04 14.94
N ARG A 454 5.50 -17.25 16.24
CA ARG A 454 4.73 -16.58 17.30
C ARG A 454 5.03 -15.09 17.41
N VAL A 455 6.27 -14.67 17.19
CA VAL A 455 6.64 -13.25 17.17
C VAL A 455 6.04 -12.58 15.95
N ASP A 456 6.19 -13.21 14.78
CA ASP A 456 5.70 -12.69 13.50
C ASP A 456 4.18 -12.57 13.49
N ALA A 457 3.45 -13.52 14.12
CA ALA A 457 2.00 -13.41 14.28
C ALA A 457 1.58 -12.15 15.05
N VAL A 458 2.27 -11.79 16.13
CA VAL A 458 1.95 -10.56 16.89
C VAL A 458 2.27 -9.30 16.08
N LEU A 459 3.39 -9.31 15.36
CA LEU A 459 3.75 -8.20 14.46
C LEU A 459 2.72 -8.06 13.33
N CYS A 460 2.28 -9.18 12.76
CA CYS A 460 1.29 -9.24 11.68
C CYS A 460 -0.03 -8.57 12.09
N GLU A 461 -0.57 -8.97 13.24
CA GLU A 461 -1.79 -8.36 13.80
C GLU A 461 -1.63 -6.86 14.08
N ARG A 462 -0.42 -6.43 14.43
CA ARG A 462 -0.15 -5.02 14.78
C ARG A 462 0.07 -4.14 13.55
N ILE A 463 0.79 -4.62 12.53
CA ILE A 463 1.30 -3.86 11.40
C ILE A 463 0.28 -3.88 10.26
N GLU A 464 -0.07 -5.07 9.75
CA GLU A 464 -0.97 -5.27 8.60
C GLU A 464 -2.41 -4.95 8.98
N TRP A 465 -2.87 -5.47 10.13
CA TRP A 465 -4.28 -5.36 10.52
C TRP A 465 -4.57 -4.19 11.46
N MET A 466 -3.54 -3.42 11.83
CA MET A 466 -3.65 -2.26 12.72
C MET A 466 -4.41 -2.52 14.03
N ARG A 467 -4.39 -3.77 14.54
CA ARG A 467 -5.17 -4.14 15.72
C ARG A 467 -4.69 -3.38 16.95
N ARG A 468 -5.65 -3.14 17.85
CA ARG A 468 -5.36 -2.42 19.09
C ARG A 468 -4.49 -3.29 20.01
N PRO A 469 -3.60 -2.69 20.81
CA PRO A 469 -2.70 -3.42 21.71
C PRO A 469 -3.35 -4.52 22.56
N PHE A 470 -4.57 -4.30 23.07
CA PHE A 470 -5.27 -5.28 23.90
C PHE A 470 -5.90 -6.45 23.11
N GLU A 471 -6.02 -6.35 21.77
CA GLU A 471 -6.58 -7.38 20.90
C GLU A 471 -5.49 -8.35 20.38
N LEU A 472 -4.22 -7.93 20.45
CA LEU A 472 -3.10 -8.65 19.83
C LEU A 472 -2.93 -10.08 20.36
N ALA A 473 -3.10 -10.28 21.67
CA ALA A 473 -2.88 -11.59 22.29
C ALA A 473 -3.87 -12.65 21.79
N GLU A 474 -5.15 -12.27 21.72
CA GLU A 474 -6.23 -13.15 21.25
C GLU A 474 -6.09 -13.40 19.74
N ALA A 475 -5.89 -12.34 18.95
CA ALA A 475 -5.77 -12.45 17.49
C ALA A 475 -4.57 -13.30 17.07
N ALA A 476 -3.39 -13.09 17.68
CA ALA A 476 -2.19 -13.85 17.37
C ALA A 476 -2.14 -15.24 18.06
N GLY A 477 -3.11 -15.56 18.93
CA GLY A 477 -3.16 -16.84 19.64
C GLY A 477 -2.00 -17.06 20.63
N VAL A 478 -1.58 -15.99 21.34
CA VAL A 478 -0.45 -16.01 22.29
C VAL A 478 -0.84 -15.47 23.67
N ASP A 479 0.02 -15.67 24.66
CA ASP A 479 -0.17 -15.09 26.00
C ASP A 479 -0.09 -13.55 25.98
N ASP A 480 -0.94 -12.87 26.74
CA ASP A 480 -0.97 -11.39 26.84
C ASP A 480 0.39 -10.78 27.24
N SER A 481 1.09 -11.43 28.18
CA SER A 481 2.43 -10.97 28.58
C SER A 481 3.45 -11.05 27.45
N PHE A 482 3.31 -12.05 26.56
CA PHE A 482 4.17 -12.21 25.40
C PHE A 482 3.85 -11.18 24.32
N ALA A 483 2.57 -10.99 23.99
CA ALA A 483 2.14 -9.98 23.02
C ALA A 483 2.61 -8.57 23.42
N ARG A 484 2.43 -8.20 24.71
CA ARG A 484 2.92 -6.91 25.23
C ARG A 484 4.44 -6.77 25.15
N ALA A 485 5.20 -7.84 25.40
CA ALA A 485 6.66 -7.78 25.32
C ALA A 485 7.13 -7.60 23.87
N VAL A 486 6.48 -8.24 22.89
CA VAL A 486 6.74 -8.03 21.46
C VAL A 486 6.37 -6.60 21.04
N LEU A 487 5.20 -6.10 21.45
CA LEU A 487 4.77 -4.74 21.16
C LEU A 487 5.74 -3.70 21.75
N ALA A 488 6.17 -3.88 22.99
CA ALA A 488 7.16 -2.98 23.60
C ALA A 488 8.50 -2.98 22.84
N ALA A 489 8.94 -4.15 22.38
CA ALA A 489 10.14 -4.26 21.55
C ALA A 489 9.94 -3.56 20.20
N TYR A 490 8.77 -3.71 19.56
CA TYR A 490 8.40 -2.98 18.33
C TYR A 490 8.39 -1.47 18.57
N GLU A 491 7.74 -0.96 19.61
CA GLU A 491 7.67 0.48 19.90
C GLU A 491 9.06 1.08 20.17
N SER A 492 9.96 0.32 20.80
CA SER A 492 11.33 0.78 21.10
C SER A 492 12.18 1.11 19.87
N THR A 493 11.78 0.65 18.67
CA THR A 493 12.55 0.80 17.43
C THR A 493 11.96 1.84 16.47
N ALA A 494 10.92 2.58 16.88
CA ALA A 494 10.26 3.60 16.06
C ALA A 494 11.25 4.59 15.42
N ALA A 495 12.28 5.01 16.18
CA ALA A 495 13.32 5.91 15.67
C ALA A 495 14.16 5.30 14.53
N SER A 496 14.43 4.00 14.59
CA SER A 496 15.19 3.31 13.54
C SER A 496 14.34 3.03 12.32
N ARG A 497 13.04 2.79 12.49
CA ARG A 497 12.09 2.55 11.40
C ARG A 497 11.86 3.77 10.51
N ALA A 498 11.91 4.98 11.07
CA ALA A 498 11.73 6.21 10.29
C ALA A 498 12.89 6.57 9.35
N VAL A 499 14.00 5.85 9.41
CA VAL A 499 15.20 6.10 8.58
C VAL A 499 15.66 4.85 7.85
N LEU A 500 14.74 3.91 7.60
CA LEU A 500 15.04 2.69 6.87
C LEU A 500 15.34 2.98 5.40
N ALA A 501 16.20 2.14 4.83
CA ALA A 501 16.27 2.03 3.39
C ALA A 501 14.97 1.37 2.90
N PRO A 502 14.51 1.72 1.68
CA PRO A 502 13.35 1.10 1.06
C PRO A 502 13.34 -0.43 1.10
N CYS A 503 12.16 -1.01 1.14
CA CYS A 503 11.94 -2.45 1.09
C CYS A 503 11.20 -2.84 -0.19
N LEU A 504 11.49 -4.00 -0.80
CA LEU A 504 10.58 -4.49 -1.84
C LEU A 504 9.27 -4.93 -1.18
N GLY A 505 8.14 -4.40 -1.66
CA GLY A 505 6.81 -4.67 -1.12
C GLY A 505 6.40 -6.13 -1.34
N ALA A 506 5.91 -6.76 -0.28
CA ALA A 506 5.37 -8.11 -0.29
C ALA A 506 4.18 -8.26 0.68
N SER A 507 3.71 -7.18 1.29
CA SER A 507 2.56 -7.12 2.18
C SER A 507 1.73 -5.85 1.95
N THR A 508 0.53 -5.79 2.54
CA THR A 508 -0.34 -4.62 2.45
C THR A 508 0.18 -3.39 3.20
N CYS A 509 1.03 -3.57 4.22
CA CYS A 509 1.57 -2.48 5.01
C CYS A 509 3.08 -2.66 5.25
N PRO A 510 3.93 -2.08 4.39
CA PRO A 510 5.37 -1.99 4.62
C PRO A 510 5.74 -1.41 5.99
N VAL A 511 6.88 -1.83 6.53
CA VAL A 511 7.37 -1.39 7.85
C VAL A 511 7.55 0.13 7.96
N GLU A 512 7.89 0.77 6.85
CA GLU A 512 8.04 2.22 6.70
C GLU A 512 6.70 2.96 6.85
N ASP A 513 5.61 2.40 6.36
CA ASP A 513 4.27 3.00 6.44
C ASP A 513 3.65 2.87 7.84
N ALA A 514 4.08 1.86 8.61
CA ALA A 514 3.67 1.66 9.99
C ALA A 514 4.44 2.53 11.01
N ALA A 515 5.26 3.49 10.56
CA ALA A 515 6.07 4.33 11.42
C ALA A 515 5.27 5.44 12.11
N ALA A 516 5.42 5.54 13.43
CA ALA A 516 4.89 6.67 14.20
C ALA A 516 5.72 7.95 13.94
N PRO A 517 5.12 9.16 14.07
CA PRO A 517 5.87 10.39 13.99
C PRO A 517 7.00 10.44 15.04
N LEU A 518 8.07 11.19 14.79
CA LEU A 518 9.19 11.29 15.73
C LEU A 518 9.44 12.76 16.15
N PRO A 519 9.65 13.02 17.46
CA PRO A 519 9.48 12.11 18.61
C PRO A 519 8.00 12.00 19.03
N PHE A 520 7.48 10.77 19.16
CA PHE A 520 6.13 10.48 19.68
C PHE A 520 6.23 9.63 20.95
N ALA A 521 5.62 10.10 22.05
CA ALA A 521 5.79 9.51 23.39
C ALA A 521 4.52 8.83 23.92
N TRP A 522 3.50 8.70 23.09
CA TRP A 522 2.27 8.02 23.48
C TRP A 522 2.51 6.52 23.57
N HIS A 523 1.96 5.91 24.61
CA HIS A 523 1.91 4.46 24.79
C HIS A 523 0.49 4.10 25.21
N ASP A 524 -0.04 2.99 24.70
CA ASP A 524 -1.36 2.54 25.09
C ASP A 524 -1.33 2.02 26.53
N ALA A 525 -1.73 2.87 27.47
CA ALA A 525 -1.86 2.53 28.89
C ALA A 525 -3.26 1.99 29.23
N ALA A 526 -4.16 1.95 28.25
CA ALA A 526 -5.58 1.80 28.45
C ALA A 526 -5.99 0.37 28.04
N GLY A 527 -6.80 -0.30 28.87
CA GLY A 527 -7.34 -1.61 28.53
C GLY A 527 -8.40 -1.51 27.41
N PRO A 528 -9.34 -2.46 27.29
CA PRO A 528 -10.54 -2.21 26.49
C PRO A 528 -11.27 -0.98 27.08
N VAL A 529 -11.09 0.17 26.45
CA VAL A 529 -11.65 1.45 26.90
C VAL A 529 -12.85 1.81 26.04
N GLU A 530 -13.80 2.46 26.72
CA GLU A 530 -14.90 3.24 26.16
C GLU A 530 -14.45 4.02 24.91
N SER A 531 -15.29 4.06 23.87
CA SER A 531 -14.99 4.80 22.63
C SER A 531 -14.61 6.25 22.96
N PRO A 532 -13.68 6.91 22.22
CA PRO A 532 -13.39 8.33 22.43
C PRO A 532 -14.64 9.20 22.44
N LEU A 533 -15.65 8.84 21.64
CA LEU A 533 -16.93 9.54 21.59
C LEU A 533 -17.73 9.36 22.89
N GLU A 534 -17.84 8.13 23.40
CA GLU A 534 -18.52 7.82 24.66
C GLU A 534 -17.80 8.47 25.86
N LEU A 535 -16.47 8.40 25.87
CA LEU A 535 -15.63 9.04 26.88
C LEU A 535 -15.77 10.56 26.82
N ALA A 536 -15.77 11.15 25.63
CA ALA A 536 -15.99 12.58 25.42
C ALA A 536 -17.40 12.98 25.90
N GLN A 537 -18.43 12.21 25.55
CA GLN A 537 -19.79 12.44 26.05
C GLN A 537 -19.81 12.43 27.57
N ARG A 538 -19.17 11.46 28.23
CA ARG A 538 -19.13 11.37 29.68
C ARG A 538 -18.30 12.48 30.35
N LEU A 539 -17.19 12.89 29.74
CA LEU A 539 -16.27 13.90 30.29
C LEU A 539 -16.77 15.33 30.08
N PHE A 540 -17.40 15.60 28.93
CA PHE A 540 -17.86 16.92 28.52
C PHE A 540 -19.37 17.11 28.69
N SER A 541 -20.12 16.08 29.13
CA SER A 541 -21.48 16.28 29.63
C SER A 541 -21.44 17.27 30.79
N PRO A 542 -22.35 18.27 30.82
CA PRO A 542 -22.45 19.21 31.92
C PRO A 542 -22.56 18.43 33.24
N ARG A 543 -21.61 18.62 34.15
CA ARG A 543 -21.77 18.11 35.51
C ARG A 543 -22.90 18.88 36.16
N ASP A 544 -23.98 18.20 36.54
CA ASP A 544 -24.99 18.76 37.44
C ASP A 544 -24.28 19.34 38.66
N ASP A 545 -24.31 20.67 38.82
CA ASP A 545 -23.68 21.36 39.94
C ASP A 545 -24.32 20.88 41.25
N PRO A 546 -23.58 20.21 42.17
CA PRO A 546 -24.13 19.79 43.45
C PRO A 546 -24.38 20.96 44.41
N ARG A 547 -24.15 22.22 44.00
CA ARG A 547 -24.25 23.43 44.85
C ARG A 547 -25.19 24.52 44.32
N GLY A 548 -26.14 24.17 43.46
CA GLY A 548 -27.15 25.10 42.93
C GLY A 548 -28.58 24.89 43.44
N GLY A 549 -28.80 24.40 44.67
CA GLY A 549 -30.15 24.01 45.14
C GLY A 549 -30.60 24.63 46.46
N ARG A 550 -30.86 25.94 46.52
CA ARG A 550 -31.80 26.53 47.51
C ARG A 550 -32.41 27.87 47.04
N THR A 551 -33.57 27.80 46.41
CA THR A 551 -34.75 28.69 46.61
C THR A 551 -35.91 28.10 45.80
N ALA A 552 -36.77 27.27 46.38
CA ALA A 552 -38.01 27.67 47.07
C ALA A 552 -39.03 28.40 46.18
N ALA A 553 -39.99 27.65 45.64
CA ALA A 553 -41.36 28.09 45.35
C ALA A 553 -42.27 26.84 45.46
N ALA A 554 -42.76 26.48 46.65
CA ALA A 554 -44.05 26.93 47.19
C ALA A 554 -45.26 26.56 46.30
N SER A 555 -45.74 25.32 46.42
CA SER A 555 -47.11 24.95 46.02
C SER A 555 -48.12 25.57 46.99
N PRO A 556 -49.26 26.11 46.52
CA PRO A 556 -50.42 26.31 47.37
C PRO A 556 -51.31 25.07 47.37
N ARG A 557 -51.86 24.80 48.56
CA ARG A 557 -52.79 23.72 48.89
C ARG A 557 -54.13 23.83 48.17
N ALA A 558 -54.75 22.68 47.89
CA ALA A 558 -56.20 22.50 47.98
C ALA A 558 -56.52 21.06 48.44
N ALA A 559 -57.58 20.93 49.23
CA ALA A 559 -57.98 19.77 50.00
C ALA A 559 -59.11 18.95 49.36
N ASP A 560 -59.20 17.69 49.78
CA ASP A 560 -60.35 16.77 49.88
C ASP A 560 -61.21 16.41 48.64
N GLY A 561 -61.33 15.09 48.40
CA GLY A 561 -62.52 14.45 47.80
C GLY A 561 -62.30 13.53 46.60
N GLU A 562 -62.29 12.21 46.83
CA GLU A 562 -62.54 11.15 45.82
C GLU A 562 -64.05 11.09 45.40
N PRO A 563 -64.48 10.31 44.38
CA PRO A 563 -63.75 9.66 43.27
C PRO A 563 -64.45 9.71 41.87
N ALA A 564 -63.71 9.21 40.87
CA ALA A 564 -64.14 8.49 39.66
C ALA A 564 -64.62 9.24 38.38
N GLY A 565 -63.86 9.04 37.30
CA GLY A 565 -64.35 8.96 35.90
C GLY A 565 -63.72 9.97 34.92
N PRO A 566 -63.82 9.72 33.59
CA PRO A 566 -62.68 9.38 32.72
C PRO A 566 -62.33 10.48 31.70
N ALA A 567 -61.36 10.20 30.81
CA ALA A 567 -60.82 11.06 29.72
C ALA A 567 -59.70 12.01 30.19
N ALA A 568 -58.75 12.50 29.39
CA ALA A 568 -58.30 12.27 28.01
C ALA A 568 -56.95 13.01 27.87
N GLU A 569 -56.29 12.78 26.74
CA GLU A 569 -55.14 13.45 26.14
C GLU A 569 -54.91 14.94 26.52
N GLY A 570 -53.63 15.31 26.64
CA GLY A 570 -53.18 16.71 26.52
C GLY A 570 -51.85 17.03 27.22
N ASP A 571 -50.80 17.08 26.40
CA ASP A 571 -49.60 17.93 26.46
C ASP A 571 -48.61 17.85 27.64
N ASP A 572 -47.40 17.36 27.35
CA ASP A 572 -46.13 17.82 27.97
C ASP A 572 -44.94 17.49 27.03
N GLU A 573 -44.89 18.16 25.86
CA GLU A 573 -43.68 18.33 25.04
C GLU A 573 -43.05 19.69 25.39
N ALA A 574 -42.14 19.76 26.37
CA ALA A 574 -41.33 20.98 26.56
C ALA A 574 -39.99 20.81 27.30
N HIS A 575 -39.62 19.62 27.81
CA HIS A 575 -38.39 19.49 28.63
C HIS A 575 -37.37 18.43 28.18
N ALA A 576 -37.42 17.97 26.92
CA ALA A 576 -36.49 16.96 26.41
C ALA A 576 -35.44 17.48 25.38
N GLN A 577 -35.33 18.79 25.13
CA GLN A 577 -34.55 19.35 24.01
C GLN A 577 -33.32 20.21 24.38
N GLU A 578 -32.96 20.37 25.66
CA GLU A 578 -31.85 21.26 26.04
C GLU A 578 -30.47 20.59 26.18
N ALA A 579 -30.38 19.26 26.29
CA ALA A 579 -29.09 18.56 26.38
C ALA A 579 -28.28 18.47 25.06
N PRO A 580 -28.88 18.35 23.86
CA PRO A 580 -28.11 18.25 22.60
C PRO A 580 -27.41 19.54 22.19
N ARG A 581 -27.94 20.72 22.57
CA ARG A 581 -27.40 22.03 22.12
C ARG A 581 -26.08 22.41 22.79
N ALA A 582 -25.85 21.97 24.03
CA ALA A 582 -24.61 22.26 24.74
C ALA A 582 -23.41 21.48 24.17
N PHE A 583 -23.66 20.34 23.53
CA PHE A 583 -22.64 19.52 22.87
C PHE A 583 -22.16 20.16 21.56
N ASP A 584 -23.09 20.67 20.75
CA ASP A 584 -22.76 21.41 19.52
C ASP A 584 -21.99 22.71 19.83
N GLU A 585 -22.31 23.39 20.94
CA GLU A 585 -21.56 24.57 21.39
C GLU A 585 -20.14 24.22 21.88
N ALA A 586 -19.92 23.05 22.50
CA ALA A 586 -18.59 22.62 22.94
C ALA A 586 -17.68 22.26 21.75
N ILE A 587 -18.23 21.65 20.70
CA ILE A 587 -17.54 21.39 19.43
C ILE A 587 -17.26 22.71 18.68
N SER A 588 -18.18 23.68 18.74
CA SER A 588 -17.95 25.03 18.21
C SER A 588 -16.81 25.75 18.94
N TYR A 589 -16.71 25.61 20.27
CA TYR A 589 -15.62 26.19 21.06
C TYR A 589 -14.24 25.58 20.73
N LEU A 590 -14.19 24.29 20.39
CA LEU A 590 -12.96 23.62 19.94
C LEU A 590 -12.56 24.05 18.52
N ARG A 591 -13.54 24.38 17.65
CA ARG A 591 -13.26 25.04 16.37
C ARG A 591 -12.71 26.46 16.56
N ASP A 592 -13.28 27.24 17.46
CA ASP A 592 -12.87 28.64 17.68
C ASP A 592 -11.45 28.78 18.24
N PHE A 593 -10.97 27.80 19.03
CA PHE A 593 -9.57 27.78 19.50
C PHE A 593 -8.54 27.42 18.42
N GLY A 594 -8.96 26.86 17.28
CA GLY A 594 -8.09 26.60 16.13
C GLY A 594 -7.81 27.85 15.29
N VAL A 595 -8.65 28.87 15.38
CA VAL A 595 -8.64 30.02 14.45
C VAL A 595 -7.60 31.09 14.83
N ASP A 596 -7.22 31.22 16.11
CA ASP A 596 -6.21 32.19 16.54
C ASP A 596 -4.76 31.64 16.59
N ALA A 597 -4.57 30.37 16.21
CA ALA A 597 -3.26 29.72 16.05
C ALA A 597 -2.95 29.41 14.57
N GLY A 598 -3.11 30.38 13.67
CA GLY A 598 -2.46 30.36 12.36
C GLY A 598 -2.85 29.23 11.38
N PHE A 599 -3.96 28.54 11.60
CA PHE A 599 -4.56 27.63 10.62
C PHE A 599 -5.92 28.20 10.20
N GLY A 600 -5.91 29.05 9.17
CA GLY A 600 -7.11 29.70 8.68
C GLY A 600 -7.97 28.78 7.82
N ILE A 601 -9.17 28.47 8.29
CA ILE A 601 -10.33 28.16 7.44
C ILE A 601 -11.10 29.46 7.29
N VAL A 602 -11.18 29.97 6.06
CA VAL A 602 -11.97 31.17 5.71
C VAL A 602 -13.37 30.72 5.33
N ASP A 603 -14.36 31.10 6.14
CA ASP A 603 -15.78 31.04 5.77
C ASP A 603 -16.14 32.32 5.02
N ASP A 604 -16.45 32.20 3.73
CA ASP A 604 -16.71 33.32 2.83
C ASP A 604 -18.22 33.55 2.70
N ALA A 605 -18.74 34.52 3.44
CA ALA A 605 -20.09 35.03 3.23
C ALA A 605 -20.15 36.54 3.51
N THR A 606 -19.73 37.37 2.53
CA THR A 606 -20.46 38.56 2.04
C THR A 606 -19.64 39.35 0.99
N PRO A 607 -20.29 40.03 0.02
CA PRO A 607 -19.64 40.46 -1.22
C PRO A 607 -18.84 41.76 -1.06
N PHE A 608 -17.59 41.76 -1.54
CA PHE A 608 -16.77 42.98 -1.64
C PHE A 608 -17.26 43.88 -2.77
N SER A 609 -17.57 45.12 -2.41
CA SER A 609 -17.70 46.22 -3.36
C SER A 609 -16.41 47.06 -3.37
N GLY A 610 -15.83 47.21 -4.57
CA GLY A 610 -15.15 48.44 -5.00
C GLY A 610 -13.67 48.66 -4.66
N GLY A 611 -12.86 48.85 -5.70
CA GLY A 611 -11.97 50.02 -5.75
C GLY A 611 -10.47 49.83 -6.01
N ARG A 612 -10.10 49.91 -7.29
CA ARG A 612 -8.99 50.71 -7.91
C ARG A 612 -7.63 50.92 -7.19
N GLN A 613 -6.61 50.68 -8.03
CA GLN A 613 -5.38 51.49 -8.31
C GLN A 613 -4.16 51.40 -7.39
N GLY A 614 -3.00 51.19 -8.04
CA GLY A 614 -1.77 51.95 -7.76
C GLY A 614 -0.51 51.12 -7.59
N GLY A 615 0.46 51.28 -8.49
CA GLY A 615 1.75 50.58 -8.48
C GLY A 615 2.80 51.18 -7.55
N GLY A 616 3.97 50.55 -7.51
CA GLY A 616 5.15 51.09 -6.85
C GLY A 616 6.24 50.06 -6.57
N ARG A 617 7.41 50.24 -7.20
CA ARG A 617 8.68 49.58 -6.86
C ARG A 617 9.20 50.04 -5.49
N ALA A 618 9.84 49.13 -4.76
CA ALA A 618 11.20 49.22 -4.18
C ALA A 618 11.31 48.67 -2.74
N ASP A 619 12.29 47.77 -2.58
CA ASP A 619 13.25 47.60 -1.49
C ASP A 619 12.79 47.65 -0.02
N GLY A 620 13.13 46.61 0.75
CA GLY A 620 12.96 46.60 2.20
C GLY A 620 12.86 45.21 2.80
N ARG A 621 13.89 44.83 3.56
CA ARG A 621 13.94 43.69 4.47
C ARG A 621 12.59 43.49 5.18
N ARG A 622 12.01 42.29 5.11
CA ARG A 622 10.92 41.89 6.00
C ARG A 622 11.49 41.01 7.10
N GLU A 623 11.49 41.60 8.30
CA GLU A 623 11.65 40.92 9.57
C GLU A 623 10.51 39.92 9.75
N TRP A 624 10.86 38.72 10.20
CA TRP A 624 9.91 37.68 10.58
C TRP A 624 9.32 38.05 11.95
N SER A 625 8.05 38.46 11.99
CA SER A 625 7.29 38.62 13.24
C SER A 625 6.43 37.38 13.46
N GLY A 626 6.99 36.38 14.15
CA GLY A 626 6.31 35.16 14.59
C GLY A 626 6.11 35.16 16.11
N PRO A 627 5.19 34.36 16.66
CA PRO A 627 4.68 34.49 18.03
C PRO A 627 5.65 34.05 19.15
N PHE A 628 6.94 33.87 18.85
CA PHE A 628 7.97 33.44 19.82
C PHE A 628 9.09 34.47 20.00
N SER A 629 8.80 35.77 19.82
CA SER A 629 9.83 36.81 19.98
C SER A 629 10.00 37.39 21.39
N ASP A 630 9.30 36.86 22.41
CA ASP A 630 9.60 37.18 23.81
C ASP A 630 9.23 35.98 24.71
N ASN A 631 10.19 35.06 24.93
CA ASN A 631 10.47 34.34 26.19
C ASN A 631 11.64 33.36 26.04
#